data_AF-A0A9P0BYL7-F1
#
_entry.id   AF-A0A9P0BYL7-F1
#
_cell.length_a   1.000
_cell.length_b   1.000
_cell.length_c   1.000
_cell.angle_alpha   90.00
_cell.angle_beta   90.00
_cell.angle_gamma   90.00
#
_symmetry.space_group_name_H-M   'P 1'
#
loop_
_entity.id
_entity.type
_entity.pdbx_description
1 polymer ?
#
loop_
_entity_poly.entity_id
_entity_poly.type
_entity_poly.pdbx_seq_one_letter_code
_entity_poly.pdbx_strand_id
1 'polypeptide(L)'
;MSSHNVNVCDITDDLKEVLKKFRFQKHTANAALILKVNREKQTLEVEEELDSVEPEQLQDILPSHQPRFIVYSYKIEHQDGRTSFPMCFIFYTPRDAHMELQVMYAGTQRALAAAVGAPRLLEVREIDELTADWLNEKLKK
;
A
#
# COMPACT_ATOMS: atom_id res chain seq x y z
N MET A 1 -12.74 17.82 21.74
CA MET A 1 -12.28 18.18 20.39
C MET A 1 -12.28 16.92 19.56
N SER A 2 -13.42 16.59 18.95
CA SER A 2 -13.59 15.42 18.09
C SER A 2 -12.77 15.68 16.82
N SER A 3 -11.64 14.99 16.69
CA SER A 3 -10.87 14.92 15.45
C SER A 3 -11.82 14.45 14.35
N HIS A 4 -12.25 15.38 13.50
CA HIS A 4 -13.01 15.02 12.31
C HIS A 4 -12.09 14.10 11.49
N ASN A 5 -12.50 12.86 11.27
CA ASN A 5 -11.91 12.01 10.24
C ASN A 5 -12.24 12.68 8.91
N VAL A 6 -11.39 13.59 8.45
CA VAL A 6 -11.52 14.22 7.15
C VAL A 6 -11.08 13.19 6.13
N ASN A 7 -12.03 12.37 5.65
CA ASN A 7 -11.79 11.56 4.48
C ASN A 7 -11.77 12.49 3.27
N VAL A 8 -10.61 12.63 2.63
CA VAL A 8 -10.44 13.58 1.51
C VAL A 8 -10.83 12.94 0.18
N CYS A 9 -10.59 11.64 0.02
CA CYS A 9 -10.96 10.89 -1.17
C CYS A 9 -11.88 9.72 -0.85
N ASP A 10 -12.87 9.49 -1.70
CA ASP A 10 -13.81 8.39 -1.54
C ASP A 10 -13.20 7.05 -1.94
N ILE A 11 -13.52 6.03 -1.14
CA ILE A 11 -13.23 4.62 -1.44
C ILE A 11 -14.52 4.04 -2.00
N THR A 12 -14.58 3.89 -3.32
CA THR A 12 -15.76 3.35 -4.02
C THR A 12 -16.04 1.90 -3.61
N ASP A 13 -17.28 1.44 -3.78
CA ASP A 13 -17.63 0.05 -3.47
C ASP A 13 -16.89 -0.93 -4.38
N ASP A 14 -16.72 -0.60 -5.67
CA ASP A 14 -15.89 -1.37 -6.60
C ASP A 14 -14.45 -1.54 -6.09
N LEU A 15 -13.84 -0.47 -5.55
CA LEU A 15 -12.51 -0.56 -4.98
C LEU A 15 -12.49 -1.44 -3.72
N LYS A 16 -13.51 -1.36 -2.86
CA LYS A 16 -13.62 -2.26 -1.69
C LYS A 16 -13.71 -3.72 -2.12
N GLU A 17 -14.41 -4.01 -3.22
CA GLU A 17 -14.47 -5.36 -3.78
C GLU A 17 -13.11 -5.84 -4.27
N VAL A 18 -12.35 -4.99 -4.98
CA VAL A 18 -10.97 -5.31 -5.39
C VAL A 18 -10.07 -5.56 -4.19
N LEU A 19 -10.09 -4.67 -3.19
CA LEU A 19 -9.33 -4.83 -1.94
C LEU A 19 -9.67 -6.15 -1.23
N LYS A 20 -10.96 -6.48 -1.16
CA LYS A 20 -11.44 -7.73 -0.55
C LYS A 20 -10.96 -8.94 -1.34
N LYS A 21 -11.03 -8.90 -2.68
CA LYS A 21 -10.55 -9.96 -3.56
C LYS A 21 -9.05 -10.17 -3.37
N PHE A 22 -8.24 -9.13 -3.46
CA PHE A 22 -6.79 -9.20 -3.24
C PHE A 22 -6.46 -9.77 -1.86
N ARG A 23 -7.24 -9.40 -0.84
CA ARG A 23 -7.02 -9.88 0.52
C ARG A 23 -7.26 -11.37 0.73
N PHE A 24 -8.31 -11.91 0.12
CA PHE A 24 -8.69 -13.31 0.29
C PHE A 24 -8.14 -14.21 -0.81
N GLN A 25 -7.48 -13.64 -1.83
CA GLN A 25 -6.76 -14.39 -2.84
C GLN A 25 -5.66 -15.24 -2.20
N LYS A 26 -5.50 -16.46 -2.72
CA LYS A 26 -4.43 -17.36 -2.32
C LYS A 26 -3.15 -16.97 -3.06
N HIS A 27 -2.34 -16.14 -2.41
CA HIS A 27 -1.03 -15.76 -2.93
C HIS A 27 -0.04 -16.92 -2.84
N THR A 28 0.72 -17.13 -3.92
CA THR A 28 1.79 -18.13 -4.01
C THR A 28 3.16 -17.50 -4.30
N ALA A 29 3.18 -16.21 -4.61
CA ALA A 29 4.34 -15.37 -4.82
C ALA A 29 4.09 -14.00 -4.18
N ASN A 30 5.10 -13.14 -4.19
CA ASN A 30 4.92 -11.73 -3.84
C ASN A 30 3.90 -11.09 -4.80
N ALA A 31 3.05 -10.21 -4.29
CA ALA A 31 2.06 -9.51 -5.10
C ALA A 31 1.80 -8.10 -4.55
N ALA A 32 1.53 -7.15 -5.44
CA ALA A 32 1.28 -5.76 -5.10
C ALA A 32 -0.02 -5.26 -5.76
N LEU A 33 -0.84 -4.55 -4.99
CA LEU A 33 -1.93 -3.74 -5.52
C LEU A 33 -1.61 -2.26 -5.25
N ILE A 34 -1.31 -1.53 -6.32
CA ILE A 34 -0.93 -0.11 -6.28
C ILE A 34 -2.19 0.72 -6.50
N LEU A 35 -2.43 1.64 -5.58
CA LEU A 35 -3.58 2.54 -5.59
C LEU A 35 -3.10 3.99 -5.65
N LYS A 36 -3.83 4.80 -6.42
CA LYS A 36 -3.61 6.23 -6.54
C LYS A 36 -4.87 7.03 -6.29
N VAL A 37 -4.67 8.29 -5.93
CA VAL A 37 -5.72 9.30 -5.86
C VAL A 37 -5.99 9.85 -7.26
N ASN A 38 -7.24 9.74 -7.70
CA ASN A 38 -7.79 10.51 -8.81
C ASN A 38 -8.18 11.90 -8.30
N ARG A 39 -7.39 12.92 -8.64
CA ARG A 39 -7.60 14.28 -8.12
C ARG A 39 -8.91 14.90 -8.58
N GLU A 40 -9.28 14.67 -9.83
CA GLU A 40 -10.47 15.28 -10.44
C GLU A 40 -11.76 14.73 -9.82
N LYS A 41 -11.78 13.41 -9.58
CA LYS A 41 -12.94 12.73 -9.00
C LYS A 41 -12.93 12.71 -7.48
N GLN A 42 -11.80 13.05 -6.86
CA GLN A 42 -11.55 12.86 -5.43
C GLN A 42 -11.85 11.42 -4.98
N THR A 43 -11.44 10.43 -5.78
CA THR A 43 -11.62 9.00 -5.49
C THR A 43 -10.30 8.27 -5.50
N LEU A 44 -10.23 7.11 -4.84
CA LEU A 44 -9.14 6.17 -5.05
C LEU A 44 -9.42 5.26 -6.24
N GLU A 45 -8.38 4.93 -6.99
CA GLU A 45 -8.44 4.00 -8.11
C GLU A 45 -7.24 3.05 -8.08
N VAL A 46 -7.44 1.86 -8.64
CA VAL A 46 -6.34 0.92 -8.91
C VAL A 46 -5.51 1.51 -10.03
N GLU A 47 -4.22 1.68 -9.77
CA GLU A 47 -3.28 2.02 -10.82
C GLU A 47 -2.74 0.76 -11.48
N GLU A 48 -2.34 -0.22 -10.67
CA GLU A 48 -1.73 -1.46 -11.16
C GLU A 48 -1.90 -2.60 -10.14
N GLU A 49 -2.07 -3.83 -10.66
CA GLU A 49 -2.03 -5.07 -9.87
C GLU A 49 -0.90 -5.93 -10.45
N LEU A 50 0.07 -6.27 -9.60
CA LEU A 50 1.31 -6.93 -9.98
C LEU A 50 1.41 -8.30 -9.29
N ASP A 51 1.68 -9.32 -10.08
CA ASP A 51 1.95 -10.68 -9.60
C ASP A 51 3.45 -10.98 -9.72
N SER A 52 4.00 -11.71 -8.74
CA SER A 52 5.41 -12.13 -8.70
C SER A 52 6.40 -10.96 -8.81
N VAL A 53 6.14 -9.90 -8.06
CA VAL A 53 6.98 -8.68 -8.02
C VAL A 53 7.76 -8.61 -6.72
N GLU A 54 9.06 -8.35 -6.79
CA GLU A 54 9.92 -8.10 -5.62
C GLU A 54 9.86 -6.63 -5.16
N PRO A 55 10.15 -6.33 -3.88
CA PRO A 55 10.09 -4.96 -3.35
C PRO A 55 10.98 -3.97 -4.13
N GLU A 56 12.17 -4.41 -4.53
CA GLU A 56 13.13 -3.63 -5.29
C GLU A 56 12.59 -3.28 -6.69
N GLN A 57 11.79 -4.16 -7.30
CA GLN A 57 11.18 -3.88 -8.60
C GLN A 57 10.09 -2.81 -8.49
N LEU A 58 9.46 -2.66 -7.32
CA LEU A 58 8.52 -1.55 -7.09
C LEU A 58 9.22 -0.20 -7.11
N GLN A 59 10.54 -0.14 -6.85
CA GLN A 59 11.30 1.11 -6.91
C GLN A 59 11.34 1.70 -8.32
N ASP A 60 11.40 0.84 -9.34
CA ASP A 60 11.39 1.23 -10.75
C ASP A 60 9.97 1.56 -11.27
N ILE A 61 8.94 1.02 -10.62
CA ILE A 61 7.53 1.19 -11.01
C ILE A 61 6.93 2.44 -10.37
N LEU A 62 7.27 2.71 -9.11
CA LEU A 62 6.66 3.79 -8.34
C LEU A 62 7.18 5.17 -8.77
N PRO A 63 6.29 6.18 -8.88
CA PRO A 63 6.69 7.50 -9.34
C PRO A 63 7.48 8.26 -8.27
N SER A 64 8.68 8.73 -8.61
CA SER A 64 9.61 9.42 -7.69
C SER A 64 9.08 10.70 -7.01
N HIS A 65 8.01 11.30 -7.54
CA HIS A 65 7.49 12.61 -7.13
C HIS A 65 5.99 12.59 -6.81
N GLN A 66 5.38 11.42 -6.70
CA GLN A 66 3.96 11.30 -6.35
C GLN A 66 3.73 10.20 -5.31
N PRO A 67 2.88 10.43 -4.30
CA PRO A 67 2.58 9.38 -3.33
C PRO A 67 1.82 8.22 -3.97
N ARG A 68 1.94 7.03 -3.37
CA ARG A 68 1.14 5.85 -3.69
C ARG A 68 0.80 5.06 -2.43
N PHE A 69 -0.34 4.39 -2.47
CA PHE A 69 -0.66 3.35 -1.52
C PHE A 69 -0.39 1.99 -2.16
N ILE A 70 0.25 1.09 -1.44
CA ILE A 70 0.52 -0.27 -1.90
C ILE A 70 -0.03 -1.24 -0.88
N VAL A 71 -0.93 -2.13 -1.31
CA VAL A 71 -1.27 -3.33 -0.54
C VAL A 71 -0.34 -4.43 -1.03
N TYR A 72 0.56 -4.89 -0.17
CA TYR A 72 1.62 -5.81 -0.56
C TYR A 72 1.50 -7.13 0.20
N SER A 73 1.45 -8.23 -0.54
CA SER A 73 1.51 -9.59 -0.01
C SER A 73 2.94 -10.09 -0.13
N TYR A 74 3.64 -10.23 0.99
CA TYR A 74 5.06 -10.56 1.01
C TYR A 74 5.30 -11.98 1.49
N LYS A 75 6.08 -12.75 0.73
CA LYS A 75 6.50 -14.11 1.06
C LYS A 75 7.53 -14.07 2.18
N ILE A 76 7.19 -14.73 3.30
CA ILE A 76 8.13 -14.98 4.40
C ILE A 76 8.29 -16.49 4.55
N GLU A 77 9.55 -16.92 4.48
CA GLU A 77 9.97 -18.27 4.86
C GLU A 77 10.40 -18.26 6.32
N HIS A 78 9.69 -19.04 7.14
CA HIS A 78 9.94 -19.17 8.57
C HIS A 78 11.03 -20.21 8.82
N GLN A 79 11.71 -20.09 9.97
CA GLN A 79 12.76 -21.02 10.38
C GLN A 79 12.26 -22.47 10.56
N ASP A 80 10.96 -22.66 10.80
CA ASP A 80 10.32 -23.98 10.92
C ASP A 80 9.96 -24.60 9.55
N GLY A 81 10.36 -23.95 8.45
CA GLY A 81 10.10 -24.40 7.08
C GLY A 81 8.72 -24.02 6.53
N ARG A 82 7.87 -23.32 7.31
CA ARG A 82 6.59 -22.82 6.80
C ARG A 82 6.80 -21.60 5.92
N THR A 83 5.94 -21.46 4.91
CA THR A 83 5.83 -20.22 4.11
C THR A 83 4.51 -19.54 4.45
N SER A 84 4.57 -18.23 4.65
CA SER A 84 3.39 -17.39 4.81
C SER A 84 3.45 -16.19 3.88
N PHE A 85 2.28 -15.60 3.61
CA PHE A 85 2.14 -14.39 2.80
C PHE A 85 1.43 -13.30 3.62
N PRO A 86 2.08 -12.77 4.68
CA PRO A 86 1.51 -11.64 5.40
C PRO A 86 1.32 -10.46 4.45
N MET A 87 0.18 -9.81 4.61
CA MET A 87 -0.12 -8.59 3.90
C MET A 87 0.24 -7.38 4.74
N CYS A 88 0.84 -6.38 4.11
CA CYS A 88 1.06 -5.07 4.68
C CYS A 88 0.48 -3.99 3.77
N PHE A 89 0.27 -2.83 4.36
CA PHE A 89 -0.15 -1.62 3.67
C PHE A 89 0.99 -0.62 3.75
N ILE A 90 1.58 -0.31 2.61
CA ILE A 90 2.72 0.60 2.49
C ILE A 90 2.20 1.93 1.96
N PHE A 91 2.52 2.99 2.67
CA PHE A 91 2.26 4.36 2.25
C PHE A 91 3.57 5.00 1.78
N TYR A 92 3.75 5.07 0.46
CA TYR A 92 4.89 5.74 -0.13
C TYR A 92 4.58 7.22 -0.30
N THR A 93 5.40 8.08 0.32
CA THR A 93 5.29 9.54 0.27
C THR A 93 6.65 10.17 -0.04
N PRO A 94 7.01 10.33 -1.33
CA PRO A 94 8.26 10.98 -1.67
C PRO A 94 8.28 12.42 -1.15
N ARG A 95 9.45 12.89 -0.70
CA ARG A 95 9.60 14.23 -0.10
C ARG A 95 9.18 15.35 -1.05
N ASP A 96 9.40 15.16 -2.34
CA ASP A 96 9.14 16.16 -3.37
C ASP A 96 7.70 16.12 -3.91
N ALA A 97 6.81 15.33 -3.30
CA ALA A 97 5.41 15.31 -3.69
C ALA A 97 4.73 16.67 -3.49
N HIS A 98 3.89 17.06 -4.45
CA HIS A 98 3.11 18.31 -4.35
C HIS A 98 2.24 18.33 -3.09
N MET A 99 2.24 19.46 -2.36
CA MET A 99 1.58 19.59 -1.05
C MET A 99 0.10 19.20 -1.08
N GLU A 100 -0.65 19.61 -2.10
CA GLU A 100 -2.05 19.25 -2.27
C GLU A 100 -2.24 17.72 -2.33
N LEU A 101 -1.39 17.01 -3.08
CA LEU A 101 -1.43 15.56 -3.12
C LEU A 101 -1.08 14.96 -1.76
N GLN A 102 -0.04 15.45 -1.10
CA GLN A 102 0.32 14.94 0.23
C GLN A 102 -0.87 15.02 1.20
N VAL A 103 -1.62 16.13 1.17
CA VAL A 103 -2.84 16.29 1.98
C VAL A 103 -3.93 15.30 1.56
N MET A 104 -4.21 15.13 0.27
CA MET A 104 -5.22 14.18 -0.21
C MET A 104 -4.91 12.75 0.21
N TYR A 105 -3.65 12.30 0.04
CA TYR A 105 -3.22 10.97 0.45
C TYR A 105 -3.26 10.83 1.98
N ALA A 106 -2.64 11.74 2.74
CA ALA A 106 -2.61 11.66 4.20
C ALA A 106 -4.02 11.65 4.82
N GLY A 107 -4.96 12.45 4.30
CA GLY A 107 -6.35 12.48 4.75
C GLY A 107 -7.12 11.19 4.44
N THR A 108 -6.71 10.44 3.42
CA THR A 108 -7.38 9.20 2.99
C THR A 108 -6.75 7.94 3.61
N GLN A 109 -5.47 8.01 3.99
CA GLN A 109 -4.65 6.88 4.45
C GLN A 109 -5.36 6.02 5.51
N ARG A 110 -5.92 6.65 6.56
CA ARG A 110 -6.55 5.93 7.67
C ARG A 110 -7.80 5.17 7.23
N ALA A 111 -8.64 5.81 6.40
CA ALA A 111 -9.86 5.19 5.90
C ALA A 111 -9.52 4.00 4.98
N LEU A 112 -8.51 4.17 4.12
CA LEU A 112 -8.05 3.10 3.23
C LEU A 112 -7.43 1.94 4.01
N ALA A 113 -6.54 2.21 4.98
CA ALA A 113 -5.95 1.17 5.81
C ALA A 113 -7.02 0.33 6.54
N ALA A 114 -8.10 0.98 7.02
CA ALA A 114 -9.24 0.29 7.61
C ALA A 114 -10.01 -0.57 6.59
N ALA A 115 -10.20 -0.07 5.36
CA ALA A 115 -10.88 -0.79 4.28
C ALA A 115 -10.09 -2.02 3.79
N VAL A 116 -8.76 -1.89 3.67
CA VAL A 116 -7.85 -3.02 3.36
C VAL A 116 -7.93 -4.07 4.47
N GLY A 117 -7.98 -3.61 5.73
CA GLY A 117 -7.91 -4.47 6.90
C GLY A 117 -6.56 -5.17 7.04
N ALA A 118 -5.50 -4.55 6.51
CA ALA A 118 -4.13 -5.02 6.66
C ALA A 118 -3.65 -4.81 8.10
N PRO A 119 -2.97 -5.81 8.70
CA PRO A 119 -2.55 -5.74 10.10
C PRO A 119 -1.38 -4.77 10.35
N ARG A 120 -0.66 -4.35 9.30
CA ARG A 120 0.51 -3.49 9.42
C ARG A 120 0.48 -2.37 8.38
N LEU A 121 0.48 -1.14 8.88
CA LEU A 121 0.72 0.08 8.12
C LEU A 121 2.21 0.41 8.21
N LEU A 122 2.86 0.55 7.06
CA LEU A 122 4.26 0.93 6.92
C LEU A 122 4.34 2.22 6.11
N GLU A 123 5.31 3.07 6.40
CA GLU A 123 5.53 4.33 5.68
C GLU A 123 6.94 4.33 5.09
N VAL A 124 7.04 4.76 3.84
CA VAL A 124 8.28 4.87 3.08
C VAL A 124 8.36 6.29 2.51
N ARG A 125 9.48 6.97 2.75
CA ARG A 125 9.70 8.34 2.23
C ARG A 125 10.81 8.40 1.18
N GLU A 126 11.79 7.52 1.30
CA GLU A 126 12.82 7.28 0.28
C GLU A 126 12.53 5.96 -0.41
N ILE A 127 12.46 5.96 -1.74
CA ILE A 127 12.07 4.75 -2.48
C ILE A 127 13.10 3.62 -2.32
N ASP A 128 14.38 3.96 -2.22
CA ASP A 128 15.50 3.03 -2.02
C ASP A 128 15.43 2.26 -0.69
N GLU A 129 14.62 2.73 0.28
CA GLU A 129 14.38 2.00 1.54
C GLU A 129 13.44 0.81 1.34
N LEU A 130 12.61 0.80 0.29
CA LEU A 130 11.64 -0.26 0.02
C LEU A 130 12.34 -1.52 -0.51
N THR A 131 12.89 -2.30 0.39
CA THR A 131 13.66 -3.52 0.09
C THR A 131 13.09 -4.73 0.81
N ALA A 132 13.47 -5.93 0.35
CA ALA A 132 13.16 -7.19 1.00
C ALA A 132 13.69 -7.23 2.45
N ASP A 133 14.90 -6.72 2.68
CA ASP A 133 15.49 -6.63 4.02
C ASP A 133 14.71 -5.72 4.96
N TRP A 134 14.29 -4.55 4.46
CA TRP A 134 13.46 -3.62 5.22
C TRP A 134 12.09 -4.23 5.54
N LEU A 135 11.42 -4.86 4.57
CA LEU A 135 10.14 -5.54 4.82
C LEU A 135 10.31 -6.70 5.81
N ASN A 136 11.37 -7.49 5.68
CA ASN A 136 11.70 -8.53 6.64
C ASN A 136 11.83 -7.95 8.05
N GLU A 137 12.53 -6.84 8.25
CA GLU A 137 12.65 -6.16 9.54
C GLU A 137 11.28 -5.70 10.08
N LYS A 138 10.46 -5.05 9.24
CA LYS A 138 9.16 -4.50 9.66
C LYS A 138 8.10 -5.58 9.93
N LEU A 139 8.20 -6.72 9.26
CA LEU A 139 7.23 -7.81 9.34
C LEU A 139 7.62 -8.90 10.33
N LYS A 140 8.91 -9.01 10.67
CA LYS A 140 9.38 -9.82 11.81
C LYS A 140 8.66 -9.38 13.09
N LYS A 141 8.35 -10.35 13.92
CA LYS A 141 7.72 -10.21 15.23
C LYS A 141 8.48 -11.09 16.19
#